data_AF-A0AAD3R4A3-F1
#
_entry.id   AF-A0AAD3R4A3-F1
#
_cell.length_a   1.000
_cell.length_b   1.000
_cell.length_c   1.000
_cell.angle_alpha   90.00
_cell.angle_beta   90.00
_cell.angle_gamma   90.00
#
_symmetry.space_group_name_H-M   'P 1'
#
loop_
_entity.id
_entity.type
_entity.pdbx_description
1 polymer ?
#
loop_
_entity_poly.entity_id
_entity_poly.type
_entity_poly.pdbx_seq_one_letter_code
_entity_poly.pdbx_strand_id
1 'polypeptide(L)'
;MAGEPPAGTGRVVLVKKIVMKDGAALQQGIGRPSVYHAVVVIFLEFFAWGLLTTPMLTVLHETFPQHTFLMNGLIQGVKGLLSFMSAPLIGALSDVWGRRSFLLVTVFFTCAPIPLMRLSPWWYFAMISMSGAFSVTFSVIFAYVADVTEERERSTAYGLVSATFAASLVTSPAIGAYLSAWYGDNLVVLVATLIALADICFILLAVPESLPDKMRLNTWGAPISWEQADPFT
;
A
#
# COMPACT_ATOMS: atom_id res chain seq x y z
N MET A 1 -25.93 -60.89 -17.26
CA MET A 1 -24.60 -60.52 -17.78
C MET A 1 -24.46 -59.02 -17.68
N ALA A 2 -23.31 -58.57 -17.20
CA ALA A 2 -23.09 -57.30 -16.50
C ALA A 2 -23.28 -56.04 -17.36
N GLY A 3 -23.82 -54.99 -16.74
CA GLY A 3 -23.87 -53.64 -17.30
C GLY A 3 -22.55 -52.91 -17.12
N GLU A 4 -22.11 -52.24 -18.20
CA GLU A 4 -20.94 -51.36 -18.20
C GLU A 4 -21.19 -50.09 -17.35
N PRO A 5 -20.19 -49.61 -16.58
CA PRO A 5 -20.29 -48.34 -15.88
C PRO A 5 -19.96 -47.16 -16.83
N PRO A 6 -20.59 -45.99 -16.66
CA PRO A 6 -20.37 -44.84 -17.55
C PRO A 6 -18.97 -44.22 -17.35
N ALA A 7 -18.23 -44.09 -18.46
CA ALA A 7 -16.84 -43.64 -18.58
C ALA A 7 -16.59 -42.13 -18.31
N GLY A 8 -17.45 -41.45 -17.54
CA GLY A 8 -17.40 -39.99 -17.33
C GLY A 8 -16.74 -39.52 -16.02
N THR A 9 -16.74 -40.34 -14.98
CA THR A 9 -16.47 -39.87 -13.60
C THR A 9 -14.98 -39.93 -13.23
N GLY A 10 -14.21 -40.83 -13.85
CA GLY A 10 -12.79 -41.05 -13.52
C GLY A 10 -11.85 -39.92 -13.97
N ARG A 11 -12.11 -39.28 -15.13
CA ARG A 11 -11.27 -38.19 -15.64
C ARG A 11 -11.39 -36.90 -14.82
N VAL A 12 -12.59 -36.58 -14.33
CA VAL A 12 -12.80 -35.37 -13.51
C VAL A 12 -12.10 -35.48 -12.16
N VAL A 13 -12.11 -36.66 -11.54
CA VAL A 13 -11.40 -36.91 -10.28
C VAL A 13 -9.89 -36.91 -10.47
N LEU A 14 -9.38 -37.44 -11.59
CA LEU A 14 -7.95 -37.42 -11.89
C LEU A 14 -7.44 -36.00 -12.18
N VAL A 15 -8.19 -35.19 -12.93
CA VAL A 15 -7.87 -33.77 -13.18
C VAL A 15 -7.87 -32.98 -11.88
N LYS A 16 -8.84 -33.21 -10.98
CA LYS A 16 -8.88 -32.55 -9.65
C LYS A 16 -7.66 -32.93 -8.80
N LYS A 17 -7.20 -34.19 -8.88
CA LYS A 17 -6.01 -34.67 -8.15
C LYS A 17 -4.69 -34.17 -8.73
N ILE A 18 -4.60 -33.99 -10.05
CA ILE A 18 -3.42 -33.42 -10.73
C ILE A 18 -3.34 -31.92 -10.46
N VAL A 19 -4.47 -31.20 -10.50
CA VAL A 19 -4.54 -29.77 -10.13
C VAL A 19 -4.18 -29.55 -8.64
N MET A 20 -4.51 -30.49 -7.75
CA MET A 20 -4.12 -30.40 -6.33
C MET A 20 -2.65 -30.74 -6.06
N LYS A 21 -1.91 -31.37 -7.00
CA LYS A 21 -0.53 -31.81 -6.76
C LYS A 21 0.55 -30.87 -7.31
N ASP A 22 0.18 -29.97 -8.23
CA ASP A 22 1.07 -28.91 -8.74
C ASP A 22 0.94 -27.57 -7.97
N GLY A 23 0.26 -27.58 -6.81
CA GLY A 23 0.04 -26.43 -5.94
C GLY A 23 1.20 -26.11 -4.98
N ALA A 24 2.43 -26.53 -5.29
CA ALA A 24 3.64 -26.13 -4.56
C ALA A 24 4.35 -24.96 -5.26
N ALA A 25 3.59 -24.07 -5.91
CA ALA A 25 4.09 -22.76 -6.29
C ALA A 25 4.40 -22.01 -4.99
N LEU A 26 5.68 -21.63 -4.85
CA LEU A 26 6.26 -20.97 -3.69
C LEU A 26 5.28 -19.98 -3.03
N GLN A 27 4.74 -20.39 -1.90
CA GLN A 27 3.88 -19.57 -1.05
C GLN A 27 4.75 -18.46 -0.44
N GLN A 28 5.01 -17.40 -1.22
CA GLN A 28 5.76 -16.24 -0.76
C GLN A 28 4.87 -15.39 0.13
N GLY A 29 4.86 -15.67 1.43
CA GLY A 29 4.19 -14.90 2.48
C GLY A 29 3.80 -15.77 3.68
N ILE A 30 3.69 -15.18 4.87
CA ILE A 30 3.27 -15.89 6.08
C ILE A 30 1.74 -16.04 6.07
N GLY A 31 1.25 -17.25 5.76
CA GLY A 31 -0.16 -17.62 5.96
C GLY A 31 -1.08 -17.39 4.75
N ARG A 32 -2.38 -17.26 5.02
CA ARG A 32 -3.43 -16.98 4.01
C ARG A 32 -3.61 -15.46 3.86
N PRO A 33 -3.89 -14.95 2.65
CA PRO A 33 -4.20 -13.54 2.45
C PRO A 33 -5.38 -13.15 3.35
N SER A 34 -5.20 -12.09 4.14
CA SER A 34 -6.14 -11.68 5.19
C SER A 34 -6.14 -10.17 5.37
N VAL A 35 -7.30 -9.64 5.77
CA VAL A 35 -7.55 -8.22 6.09
C VAL A 35 -6.55 -7.67 7.10
N TYR A 36 -6.09 -8.50 8.04
CA TYR A 36 -5.13 -8.07 9.07
C TYR A 36 -3.82 -7.52 8.47
N HIS A 37 -3.35 -8.06 7.34
CA HIS A 37 -2.15 -7.55 6.69
C HIS A 37 -2.35 -6.11 6.19
N ALA A 38 -3.48 -5.85 5.52
CA ALA A 38 -3.85 -4.52 5.06
C ALA A 38 -4.02 -3.53 6.22
N VAL A 39 -4.63 -3.98 7.32
CA VAL A 39 -4.84 -3.17 8.52
C VAL A 39 -3.52 -2.84 9.22
N VAL A 40 -2.56 -3.76 9.26
CA VAL A 40 -1.22 -3.48 9.83
C VAL A 40 -0.47 -2.49 8.95
N VAL A 41 -0.47 -2.68 7.63
CA VAL A 41 0.21 -1.76 6.70
C VAL A 41 -0.35 -0.36 6.83
N ILE A 42 -1.68 -0.21 6.74
CA ILE A 42 -2.30 1.12 6.84
C ILE A 42 -1.98 1.78 8.18
N PHE A 43 -1.97 1.00 9.25
CA PHE A 43 -1.61 1.55 10.56
C PHE A 43 -0.17 2.07 10.56
N LEU A 44 0.79 1.26 10.13
CA LEU A 44 2.21 1.63 10.19
C LEU A 44 2.54 2.80 9.26
N GLU A 45 2.03 2.81 8.03
CA GLU A 45 2.23 3.88 7.06
C GLU A 45 1.73 5.23 7.61
N PHE A 46 0.47 5.29 8.03
CA PHE A 46 -0.11 6.54 8.53
C PHE A 46 0.41 6.93 9.91
N PHE A 47 0.79 5.95 10.74
CA PHE A 47 1.43 6.22 12.02
C PHE A 47 2.81 6.86 11.82
N ALA A 48 3.64 6.34 10.90
CA ALA A 48 4.93 6.94 10.57
C ALA A 48 4.78 8.38 10.04
N TRP A 49 3.82 8.61 9.13
CA TRP A 49 3.55 9.96 8.62
C TRP A 49 3.02 10.92 9.69
N GLY A 50 2.13 10.46 10.56
CA GLY A 50 1.62 11.30 11.64
C GLY A 50 2.67 11.66 12.69
N LEU A 51 3.65 10.78 12.95
CA LEU A 51 4.82 11.10 13.80
C LEU A 51 5.63 12.28 13.23
N LEU A 52 5.74 12.36 11.89
CA LEU A 52 6.54 13.37 11.21
C LEU A 52 5.89 14.75 11.16
N THR A 53 4.65 14.90 11.64
CA THR A 53 3.93 16.18 11.63
C THR A 53 4.75 17.31 12.24
N THR A 54 5.36 17.08 13.41
CA THR A 54 6.19 18.09 14.09
C THR A 54 7.49 18.39 13.34
N PRO A 55 8.38 17.41 13.06
CA PRO A 55 9.66 17.70 12.42
C PRO A 55 9.50 18.20 10.97
N MET A 56 8.41 17.82 10.28
CA MET A 56 8.06 18.39 8.98
C MET A 56 7.80 19.90 9.09
N LEU A 57 7.04 20.34 10.09
CA LEU A 57 6.77 21.76 10.31
C LEU A 57 8.06 22.52 10.67
N THR A 58 8.96 21.92 11.45
CA THR A 58 10.27 22.51 11.76
C THR A 58 11.10 22.73 10.49
N VAL A 59 11.28 21.70 9.65
CA VAL A 59 12.06 21.81 8.41
C VAL A 59 11.46 22.82 7.44
N LEU A 60 10.13 22.89 7.40
CA LEU A 60 9.43 23.85 6.56
C LEU A 60 9.61 25.29 7.07
N HIS A 61 9.58 25.49 8.38
CA HIS A 61 9.83 26.80 9.00
C HIS A 61 11.29 27.26 8.82
N GLU A 62 12.25 26.34 8.91
CA GLU A 62 13.66 26.64 8.63
C GLU A 62 13.89 27.01 7.15
N THR A 63 13.16 26.38 6.22
CA THR A 63 13.32 26.64 4.79
C THR A 63 12.54 27.88 4.33
N PHE A 64 11.33 28.09 4.85
CA PHE A 64 10.43 29.18 4.45
C PHE A 64 9.86 29.97 5.65
N PRO A 65 10.69 30.72 6.40
CA PRO A 65 10.28 31.33 7.68
C PRO A 65 9.05 32.23 7.58
N GLN A 66 8.90 32.97 6.47
CA GLN A 66 7.82 33.94 6.28
C GLN A 66 6.51 33.32 5.74
N HIS A 67 6.58 32.12 5.15
CA HIS A 67 5.47 31.50 4.41
C HIS A 67 5.27 30.00 4.72
N THR A 68 5.70 29.54 5.89
CA THR A 68 5.64 28.14 6.34
C THR A 68 4.28 27.48 6.05
N PHE A 69 3.18 28.05 6.54
CA PHE A 69 1.84 27.44 6.38
C PHE A 69 1.34 27.47 4.94
N LEU A 70 1.67 28.52 4.16
CA LEU A 70 1.31 28.59 2.75
C LEU A 70 2.05 27.53 1.94
N MET A 71 3.34 27.36 2.18
CA MET A 71 4.13 26.33 1.51
C MET A 71 3.67 24.92 1.91
N ASN A 72 3.29 24.71 3.17
CA ASN A 72 2.71 23.44 3.62
C ASN A 72 1.43 23.12 2.84
N GLY A 73 0.53 24.09 2.76
CA GLY A 73 -0.73 23.97 2.01
C GLY A 73 -0.49 23.72 0.53
N LEU A 74 0.50 24.38 -0.08
CA LEU A 74 0.85 24.19 -1.48
C LEU A 74 1.41 22.79 -1.74
N ILE A 75 2.32 22.29 -0.89
CA ILE A 75 2.91 20.95 -1.02
C ILE A 75 1.82 19.89 -0.87
N GLN A 76 0.99 19.99 0.17
CA GLN A 76 -0.11 19.06 0.40
C GLN A 76 -1.16 19.14 -0.72
N GLY A 77 -1.43 20.34 -1.24
CA GLY A 77 -2.34 20.57 -2.37
C GLY A 77 -1.83 19.94 -3.66
N VAL A 78 -0.57 20.15 -4.03
CA VAL A 78 0.06 19.52 -5.20
C VAL A 78 0.09 18.00 -5.04
N LYS A 79 0.47 17.51 -3.85
CA LYS A 79 0.45 16.08 -3.53
C LYS A 79 -0.94 15.49 -3.75
N GLY A 80 -1.98 16.12 -3.20
CA GLY A 80 -3.37 15.67 -3.34
C GLY A 80 -3.88 15.74 -4.78
N LEU A 81 -3.54 16.79 -5.53
CA LEU A 81 -3.91 16.91 -6.95
C LEU A 81 -3.26 15.80 -7.79
N LEU A 82 -1.96 15.54 -7.57
CA LEU A 82 -1.24 14.45 -8.22
C LEU A 82 -1.84 13.09 -7.87
N SER A 83 -2.18 12.86 -6.59
CA SER A 83 -2.83 11.62 -6.15
C SER A 83 -4.22 11.44 -6.76
N PHE A 84 -4.98 12.52 -6.93
CA PHE A 84 -6.29 12.49 -7.57
C PHE A 84 -6.18 12.13 -9.05
N MET A 85 -5.23 12.75 -9.77
CA MET A 85 -4.98 12.45 -11.18
C MET A 85 -4.44 11.03 -11.38
N SER A 86 -3.59 10.56 -10.48
CA SER A 86 -3.00 9.22 -10.57
C SER A 86 -3.92 8.11 -10.08
N ALA A 87 -4.89 8.40 -9.21
CA ALA A 87 -5.80 7.40 -8.63
C ALA A 87 -6.42 6.42 -9.65
N PRO A 88 -7.06 6.87 -10.75
CA PRO A 88 -7.62 5.94 -11.74
C PRO A 88 -6.55 5.13 -12.49
N LEU A 89 -5.44 5.78 -12.86
CA LEU A 89 -4.33 5.16 -13.58
C LEU A 89 -3.67 4.06 -12.73
N ILE A 90 -3.45 4.38 -11.46
CA ILE A 90 -2.82 3.49 -10.48
C ILE A 90 -3.75 2.37 -10.08
N GLY A 91 -5.05 2.63 -9.91
CA GLY A 91 -6.05 1.59 -9.67
C GLY A 91 -6.03 0.54 -10.78
N ALA A 92 -6.16 0.97 -12.03
CA ALA A 92 -6.11 0.08 -13.20
C ALA A 92 -4.75 -0.66 -13.32
N LEU A 93 -3.64 0.03 -13.06
CA LEU A 93 -2.32 -0.59 -13.11
C LEU A 93 -2.11 -1.61 -11.97
N SER A 94 -2.69 -1.37 -10.80
CA SER A 94 -2.59 -2.28 -9.64
C SER A 94 -3.31 -3.62 -9.88
N ASP A 95 -4.34 -3.61 -10.72
CA ASP A 95 -5.10 -4.80 -11.10
C ASP A 95 -4.31 -5.70 -12.08
N VAL A 96 -3.46 -5.11 -12.93
CA VAL A 96 -2.67 -5.84 -13.93
C VAL A 96 -1.31 -6.29 -13.38
N TRP A 97 -0.65 -5.48 -12.54
CA TRP A 97 0.72 -5.73 -12.08
C TRP A 97 0.83 -6.55 -10.79
N GLY A 98 -0.30 -6.78 -10.12
CA GLY A 98 -0.37 -7.50 -8.84
C GLY A 98 -0.38 -6.56 -7.64
N ARG A 99 -1.36 -6.78 -6.75
CA ARG A 99 -1.67 -5.87 -5.66
C ARG A 99 -0.59 -5.76 -4.59
N ARG A 100 0.21 -6.83 -4.36
CA ARG A 100 1.36 -6.79 -3.45
C ARG A 100 2.49 -5.91 -3.98
N SER A 101 2.89 -6.11 -5.24
CA SER A 101 3.94 -5.31 -5.88
C SER A 101 3.56 -3.83 -5.90
N PHE A 102 2.30 -3.55 -6.20
CA PHE A 102 1.81 -2.19 -6.23
C PHE A 102 1.79 -1.54 -4.83
N LEU A 103 1.28 -2.25 -3.82
CA LEU A 103 1.25 -1.80 -2.43
C LEU A 103 2.68 -1.55 -1.88
N LEU A 104 3.65 -2.38 -2.27
CA LEU A 104 5.05 -2.16 -1.93
C LEU A 104 5.60 -0.88 -2.59
N VAL A 105 5.33 -0.68 -3.89
CA VAL A 105 5.80 0.52 -4.60
C VAL A 105 5.19 1.79 -4.00
N THR A 106 3.89 1.80 -3.70
CA THR A 106 3.24 2.97 -3.11
C THR A 106 3.80 3.29 -1.72
N VAL A 107 3.95 2.28 -0.86
CA VAL A 107 4.52 2.46 0.48
C VAL A 107 5.99 2.88 0.40
N PHE A 108 6.77 2.30 -0.51
CA PHE A 108 8.17 2.68 -0.72
C PHE A 108 8.32 4.15 -1.13
N PHE A 109 7.57 4.60 -2.14
CA PHE A 109 7.60 6.01 -2.57
C PHE A 109 7.08 6.96 -1.48
N THR A 110 6.16 6.50 -0.65
CA THR A 110 5.59 7.26 0.46
C THR A 110 6.54 7.30 1.66
N CYS A 111 7.40 6.31 1.84
CA CYS A 111 8.38 6.25 2.93
C CYS A 111 9.75 6.85 2.57
N ALA A 112 10.12 6.87 1.28
CA ALA A 112 11.40 7.38 0.81
C ALA A 112 11.70 8.86 1.16
N PRO A 113 10.72 9.79 1.24
CA PRO A 113 10.98 11.17 1.67
C PRO A 113 11.42 11.29 3.13
N ILE A 114 11.01 10.37 4.01
CA ILE A 114 11.22 10.44 5.46
C ILE A 114 12.71 10.59 5.83
N PRO A 115 13.62 9.69 5.42
CA PRO A 115 15.05 9.83 5.73
C PRO A 115 15.70 11.03 5.01
N LEU A 116 15.18 11.42 3.84
CA LEU A 116 15.70 12.55 3.07
C LEU A 116 15.46 13.90 3.74
N MET A 117 14.43 13.98 4.60
CA MET A 117 14.17 15.16 5.43
C MET A 117 15.38 15.56 6.28
N ARG A 118 16.24 14.61 6.65
CA ARG A 118 17.47 14.89 7.41
C ARG A 118 18.67 15.28 6.56
N LEU A 119 18.73 14.79 5.32
CA LEU A 119 19.86 14.98 4.42
C LEU A 119 19.81 16.36 3.76
N SER A 120 18.67 16.71 3.18
CA SER A 120 18.49 18.00 2.51
C SER A 120 17.00 18.32 2.33
N PRO A 121 16.55 19.51 2.77
CA PRO A 121 15.17 19.95 2.56
C PRO A 121 14.75 19.94 1.09
N TRP A 122 15.65 20.28 0.17
CA TRP A 122 15.35 20.28 -1.27
C TRP A 122 15.08 18.88 -1.83
N TRP A 123 15.86 17.89 -1.40
CA TRP A 123 15.61 16.49 -1.78
C TRP A 123 14.32 15.94 -1.15
N TYR A 124 14.02 16.35 0.08
CA TYR A 124 12.73 16.06 0.71
C TYR A 124 11.56 16.63 -0.11
N PHE A 125 11.61 17.90 -0.52
CA PHE A 125 10.55 18.52 -1.33
C PHE A 125 10.40 17.90 -2.72
N ALA A 126 11.51 17.51 -3.35
CA ALA A 126 11.46 16.80 -4.62
C ALA A 126 10.78 15.43 -4.47
N MET A 127 11.20 14.66 -3.47
CA MET A 127 10.67 13.31 -3.25
C MET A 127 9.25 13.29 -2.70
N ILE A 128 8.86 14.25 -1.86
CA ILE A 128 7.46 14.36 -1.41
C ILE A 128 6.53 14.72 -2.58
N SER A 129 6.99 15.58 -3.50
CA SER A 129 6.23 15.91 -4.71
C SER A 129 6.07 14.70 -5.62
N MET A 130 7.15 13.91 -5.82
CA MET A 130 7.09 12.65 -6.57
C MET A 130 6.22 11.60 -5.88
N SER A 131 6.25 11.52 -4.55
CA SER A 131 5.42 10.59 -3.77
C SER A 131 3.94 10.88 -3.95
N GLY A 132 3.55 12.12 -4.27
CA GLY A 132 2.17 12.49 -4.54
C GLY A 132 1.55 11.70 -5.70
N ALA A 133 2.34 11.34 -6.72
CA ALA A 133 1.85 10.50 -7.80
C ALA A 133 1.54 9.07 -7.33
N PHE A 134 2.26 8.54 -6.33
CA PHE A 134 2.11 7.17 -5.82
C PHE A 134 1.32 7.07 -4.51
N SER A 135 0.85 8.20 -3.97
CA SER A 135 0.11 8.28 -2.70
C SER A 135 -1.36 7.85 -2.87
N VAL A 136 -1.58 6.69 -3.49
CA VAL A 136 -2.90 6.07 -3.70
C VAL A 136 -3.04 4.80 -2.86
N THR A 137 -2.22 4.65 -1.81
CA THR A 137 -2.18 3.45 -0.96
C THR A 137 -3.55 3.06 -0.40
N PHE A 138 -4.38 4.05 -0.06
CA PHE A 138 -5.75 3.82 0.45
C PHE A 138 -6.63 3.06 -0.55
N SER A 139 -6.54 3.37 -1.85
CA SER A 139 -7.30 2.69 -2.90
C SER A 139 -6.83 1.25 -3.08
N VAL A 140 -5.51 1.06 -3.11
CA VAL A 140 -4.88 -0.27 -3.26
C VAL A 140 -5.22 -1.19 -2.09
N ILE A 141 -5.24 -0.64 -0.86
CA ILE A 141 -5.62 -1.38 0.35
C ILE A 141 -7.08 -1.79 0.30
N PHE A 142 -8.00 -0.89 -0.09
CA PHE A 142 -9.41 -1.26 -0.22
C PHE A 142 -9.63 -2.31 -1.29
N ALA A 143 -8.93 -2.20 -2.41
CA ALA A 143 -8.94 -3.22 -3.44
C ALA A 143 -8.46 -4.56 -2.83
N TYR A 144 -7.27 -4.59 -2.21
CA TYR A 144 -6.75 -5.81 -1.57
C TYR A 144 -7.73 -6.41 -0.56
N VAL A 145 -8.37 -5.58 0.27
CA VAL A 145 -9.39 -6.03 1.24
C VAL A 145 -10.59 -6.64 0.53
N ALA A 146 -11.04 -6.08 -0.59
CA ALA A 146 -12.13 -6.62 -1.40
C ALA A 146 -11.84 -8.01 -1.98
N ASP A 147 -10.58 -8.29 -2.33
CA ASP A 147 -10.17 -9.59 -2.88
C ASP A 147 -10.08 -10.68 -1.83
N VAL A 148 -9.74 -10.32 -0.59
CA VAL A 148 -9.53 -11.28 0.50
C VAL A 148 -10.76 -11.47 1.39
N THR A 149 -11.83 -10.70 1.15
CA THR A 149 -13.09 -10.76 1.92
C THR A 149 -14.28 -11.10 1.05
N GLU A 150 -15.19 -11.89 1.63
CA GLU A 150 -16.47 -12.19 1.02
C GLU A 150 -17.37 -10.94 1.01
N GLU A 151 -18.25 -10.83 0.01
CA GLU A 151 -19.12 -9.66 -0.20
C GLU A 151 -19.90 -9.24 1.03
N ARG A 152 -20.35 -10.21 1.83
CA ARG A 152 -21.13 -9.98 3.05
C ARG A 152 -20.30 -9.33 4.17
N GLU A 153 -18.99 -9.56 4.20
CA GLU A 153 -18.08 -9.08 5.26
C GLU A 153 -17.27 -7.84 4.84
N ARG A 154 -17.28 -7.48 3.55
CA ARG A 154 -16.56 -6.32 3.00
C ARG A 154 -16.83 -5.03 3.76
N SER A 155 -18.10 -4.77 4.12
CA SER A 155 -18.47 -3.56 4.87
C SER A 155 -17.77 -3.49 6.23
N THR A 156 -17.73 -4.60 6.97
CA THR A 156 -17.03 -4.69 8.26
C THR A 156 -15.53 -4.55 8.08
N ALA A 157 -14.96 -5.15 7.03
CA ALA A 157 -13.53 -5.06 6.75
C ALA A 157 -13.10 -3.62 6.39
N TYR A 158 -13.86 -2.91 5.56
CA TYR A 158 -13.61 -1.49 5.27
C TYR A 158 -13.78 -0.61 6.52
N GLY A 159 -14.76 -0.94 7.37
CA GLY A 159 -14.92 -0.30 8.67
C GLY A 159 -13.70 -0.47 9.56
N LEU A 160 -13.12 -1.68 9.61
CA LEU A 160 -11.91 -1.97 10.38
C LEU A 160 -10.70 -1.19 9.86
N VAL A 161 -10.48 -1.17 8.54
CA VAL A 161 -9.40 -0.38 7.90
C VAL A 161 -9.53 1.10 8.26
N SER A 162 -10.73 1.65 8.14
CA SER A 162 -11.00 3.05 8.44
C SER A 162 -10.83 3.38 9.93
N ALA A 163 -11.26 2.48 10.82
CA ALA A 163 -11.09 2.63 12.26
C ALA A 163 -9.61 2.62 12.66
N THR A 164 -8.81 1.73 12.07
CA THR A 164 -7.38 1.66 12.32
C THR A 164 -6.63 2.87 11.78
N PHE A 165 -7.02 3.36 10.59
CA PHE A 165 -6.51 4.62 10.07
C PHE A 165 -6.82 5.79 11.04
N ALA A 166 -8.06 5.93 11.51
CA ALA A 166 -8.43 6.96 12.48
C ALA A 166 -7.63 6.82 13.80
N ALA A 167 -7.45 5.59 14.29
CA ALA A 167 -6.66 5.33 15.49
C ALA A 167 -5.19 5.74 15.30
N SER A 168 -4.60 5.47 14.13
CA SER A 168 -3.23 5.90 13.80
C SER A 168 -3.11 7.42 13.78
N LEU A 169 -4.08 8.14 13.18
CA LEU A 169 -4.08 9.60 13.10
C LEU A 169 -4.21 10.30 14.46
N VAL A 170 -4.91 9.70 15.41
CA VAL A 170 -5.05 10.27 16.76
C VAL A 170 -3.81 9.99 17.60
N THR A 171 -3.26 8.79 17.50
CA THR A 171 -2.14 8.35 18.35
C THR A 171 -0.79 8.91 17.89
N SER A 172 -0.57 8.99 16.58
CA SER A 172 0.74 9.35 16.01
C SER A 172 1.22 10.77 16.29
N PRO A 173 0.41 11.86 16.17
CA PRO A 173 0.92 13.21 16.38
C PRO A 173 1.15 13.48 17.87
N ALA A 174 0.34 12.88 18.75
CA ALA A 174 0.54 12.98 20.19
C ALA A 174 1.88 12.35 20.61
N ILE A 175 2.18 11.16 20.09
CA ILE A 175 3.45 10.47 20.32
C ILE A 175 4.61 11.22 19.66
N GLY A 176 4.45 11.67 18.41
CA GLY A 176 5.46 12.42 17.67
C GLY A 176 5.83 13.73 18.35
N ALA A 177 4.84 14.50 18.82
CA ALA A 177 5.06 15.74 19.56
C ALA A 177 5.73 15.49 20.92
N TYR A 178 5.33 14.42 21.64
CA TYR A 178 5.99 14.05 22.89
C TYR A 178 7.46 13.66 22.65
N LEU A 179 7.76 12.80 21.67
CA LEU A 179 9.14 12.43 21.34
C LEU A 179 9.97 13.66 20.91
N SER A 180 9.40 14.55 20.10
CA SER A 180 10.05 15.79 19.66
C SER A 180 10.41 16.68 20.85
N ALA A 181 9.50 16.86 21.80
CA ALA A 181 9.71 17.73 22.96
C ALA A 181 10.83 17.24 23.91
N TRP A 182 10.98 15.93 24.08
CA TRP A 182 11.95 15.36 25.03
C TRP A 182 13.29 14.97 24.40
N TYR A 183 13.28 14.46 23.16
CA TYR A 183 14.45 13.87 22.51
C TYR A 183 14.84 14.59 21.21
N GLY A 184 14.07 15.60 20.80
CA GLY A 184 14.29 16.39 19.59
C GLY A 184 13.79 15.73 18.31
N ASP A 185 13.67 16.53 17.26
CA ASP A 185 13.14 16.14 15.95
C ASP A 185 13.94 15.01 15.28
N ASN A 186 15.25 14.94 15.53
CA ASN A 186 16.11 13.89 14.97
C ASN A 186 15.66 12.49 15.40
N LEU A 187 15.24 12.30 16.65
CA LEU A 187 14.80 11.00 17.14
C LEU A 187 13.46 10.60 16.52
N VAL A 188 12.55 11.57 16.37
CA VAL A 188 11.24 11.34 15.74
C VAL A 188 11.40 10.86 14.31
N VAL A 189 12.29 11.51 13.53
CA VAL A 189 12.57 11.12 12.15
C VAL A 189 13.18 9.72 12.07
N LEU A 190 14.08 9.39 12.99
CA LEU A 190 14.68 8.05 13.05
C LEU A 190 13.64 6.98 13.37
N VAL A 191 12.78 7.21 14.37
CA VAL A 191 11.70 6.28 14.72
C VAL A 191 10.71 6.13 13.57
N ALA A 192 10.28 7.22 12.94
CA ALA A 192 9.40 7.17 11.78
C ALA A 192 10.03 6.40 10.61
N THR A 193 11.33 6.58 10.37
CA THR A 193 12.08 5.83 9.34
C THR A 193 12.12 4.34 9.65
N LEU A 194 12.36 3.95 10.90
CA LEU A 194 12.37 2.55 11.31
C LEU A 194 10.99 1.90 11.17
N ILE A 195 9.91 2.62 11.51
CA ILE A 195 8.53 2.15 11.34
C ILE A 195 8.21 1.97 9.86
N ALA A 196 8.56 2.95 9.02
CA ALA A 196 8.42 2.88 7.57
C ALA A 196 9.20 1.70 6.96
N LEU A 197 10.43 1.46 7.42
CA LEU A 197 11.23 0.32 6.96
C LEU A 197 10.64 -1.01 7.44
N ALA A 198 10.13 -1.05 8.67
CA ALA A 198 9.43 -2.21 9.21
C ALA A 198 8.16 -2.51 8.42
N ASP A 199 7.43 -1.49 7.96
CA ASP A 199 6.25 -1.63 7.11
C ASP A 199 6.61 -2.22 5.74
N ILE A 200 7.63 -1.66 5.06
CA ILE A 200 8.16 -2.23 3.81
C ILE A 200 8.61 -3.69 4.01
N CYS A 201 9.30 -3.98 5.11
CA CYS A 201 9.74 -5.33 5.45
C CYS A 201 8.55 -6.26 5.72
N PHE A 202 7.51 -5.77 6.40
CA PHE A 202 6.27 -6.50 6.65
C PHE A 202 5.55 -6.82 5.33
N ILE A 203 5.49 -5.89 4.38
CA ILE A 203 4.91 -6.13 3.05
C ILE A 203 5.74 -7.17 2.28
N LEU A 204 7.06 -7.11 2.39
CA LEU A 204 7.98 -8.06 1.76
C LEU A 204 7.91 -9.46 2.36
N LEU A 205 7.68 -9.61 3.66
CA LEU A 205 7.73 -10.92 4.33
C LEU A 205 6.35 -11.52 4.60
N ALA A 206 5.38 -10.68 4.97
CA ALA A 206 4.10 -11.13 5.51
C ALA A 206 2.98 -11.10 4.48
N VAL A 207 2.92 -10.13 3.56
CA VAL A 207 1.83 -10.04 2.57
C VAL A 207 2.03 -11.12 1.50
N PRO A 208 1.18 -12.17 1.46
CA PRO A 208 1.28 -13.18 0.42
C PRO A 208 0.81 -12.61 -0.92
N GLU A 209 1.41 -13.06 -2.02
CA GLU A 209 0.94 -12.64 -3.35
C GLU A 209 -0.51 -13.05 -3.56
N SER A 210 -1.37 -12.06 -3.84
CA SER A 210 -2.78 -12.28 -4.15
C SER A 210 -3.02 -12.72 -5.61
N LEU A 211 -2.01 -12.62 -6.49
CA LEU A 211 -2.12 -13.04 -7.89
C LEU A 211 -1.47 -14.42 -8.11
N PRO A 212 -2.18 -15.40 -8.71
CA PRO A 212 -1.58 -16.68 -9.08
C PRO A 212 -0.55 -16.47 -10.20
N ASP A 213 0.59 -17.16 -10.08
CA ASP A 213 1.74 -17.20 -11.01
C ASP A 213 1.37 -17.32 -12.50
N LYS A 214 0.19 -17.87 -12.82
CA LYS A 214 -0.27 -18.10 -14.20
C LYS A 214 -0.72 -16.83 -14.94
N MET A 215 -0.87 -15.69 -14.27
CA MET A 215 -1.14 -14.40 -14.92
C MET A 215 0.12 -13.51 -15.04
N ARG A 216 1.28 -13.97 -14.55
CA ARG A 216 2.60 -13.33 -14.78
C ARG A 216 3.09 -13.41 -16.24
N LEU A 217 2.27 -13.93 -17.16
CA LEU A 217 2.64 -14.11 -18.55
C LEU A 217 2.81 -12.76 -19.27
N ASN A 218 4.06 -12.48 -19.66
CA ASN A 218 4.42 -11.96 -20.97
C ASN A 218 3.94 -10.55 -21.40
N THR A 219 3.37 -9.75 -20.50
CA THR A 219 2.91 -8.38 -20.83
C THR A 219 3.97 -7.30 -20.55
N TRP A 220 5.26 -7.59 -20.74
CA TRP A 220 6.23 -6.54 -21.08
C TRP A 220 6.07 -6.22 -22.58
N GLY A 221 4.88 -5.72 -22.97
CA GLY A 221 4.57 -5.40 -24.38
C GLY A 221 3.14 -5.59 -24.87
N ALA A 222 2.16 -6.02 -24.05
CA ALA A 222 0.76 -5.92 -24.50
C ALA A 222 0.33 -4.44 -24.43
N PRO A 223 -0.30 -3.91 -25.48
CA PRO A 223 -0.71 -2.52 -25.51
C PRO A 223 -1.69 -2.28 -24.35
N ILE A 224 -1.43 -1.25 -23.56
CA ILE A 224 -2.40 -0.69 -22.61
C ILE A 224 -3.65 -0.37 -23.42
N SER A 225 -4.68 -1.21 -23.35
CA SER A 225 -5.95 -0.93 -24.01
C SER A 225 -6.64 0.16 -23.20
N TRP A 226 -6.69 1.36 -23.76
CA TRP A 226 -7.34 2.52 -23.14
C TRP A 226 -8.82 2.27 -22.83
N GLU A 227 -9.45 1.25 -23.43
CA GLU A 227 -10.80 0.79 -23.10
C GLU A 227 -10.92 0.21 -21.67
N GLN A 228 -9.84 -0.30 -21.08
CA GLN A 228 -9.85 -0.79 -19.68
C GLN A 228 -9.68 0.34 -18.65
N ALA A 229 -9.31 1.53 -19.09
CA ALA A 229 -9.07 2.70 -18.25
C ALA A 229 -10.20 3.73 -18.32
N ASP A 230 -11.29 3.44 -19.05
CA ASP A 230 -12.43 4.36 -19.18
C ASP A 230 -13.44 4.12 -18.04
N PRO A 231 -13.59 5.05 -17.08
CA PRO A 231 -14.51 4.88 -15.96
C PRO A 231 -15.98 5.17 -16.34
N PHE A 232 -16.28 5.45 -17.62
CA PHE A 232 -17.60 5.87 -18.08
C PHE A 232 -18.29 4.92 -19.07
N THR A 233 -17.74 3.72 -19.31
CA THR A 233 -18.38 2.67 -20.14
C THR A 233 -18.88 1.53 -19.27
#